data_AF-A0A3D9EFT6-F1
#
_entry.id   AF-A0A3D9EFT6-F1
#
_cell.length_a   1.000
_cell.length_b   1.000
_cell.length_c   1.000
_cell.angle_alpha   90.00
_cell.angle_beta   90.00
_cell.angle_gamma   90.00
#
_symmetry.space_group_name_H-M   'P 1'
#
loop_
_entity.id
_entity.type
_entity.pdbx_description
1 polymer ?
#
loop_
_entity_poly.entity_id
_entity_poly.type
_entity_poly.pdbx_seq_one_letter_code
_entity_poly.pdbx_strand_id
1 'polypeptide(L)'
;MALTSCKTCSHQVAPTAKVCPGCGVKNPGIRLKHYFYGLAFITVAGWFFIKVLGAPSTAHGEKITAEEYGQEWPFTVPAVLLDCEPPAYTVVRVGDTTYAVNGSARSKAAKMGWRDLTEIWRDDPKSVGTGTTWKVPPPAEMIQRALARCPKS
;
A
#
# COMPACT_ATOMS: atom_id res chain seq x y z
N MET A 1 25.64 -11.31 44.54
CA MET A 1 25.22 -9.94 44.16
C MET A 1 26.31 -9.35 43.26
N ALA A 2 26.01 -9.08 41.99
CA ALA A 2 27.02 -8.54 41.06
C ALA A 2 27.14 -7.03 41.27
N LEU A 3 28.25 -6.57 41.83
CA LEU A 3 28.57 -5.14 41.94
C LEU A 3 29.22 -4.67 40.64
N THR A 4 28.81 -3.50 40.16
CA THR A 4 29.36 -2.91 38.93
C THR A 4 30.09 -1.62 39.27
N SER A 5 31.21 -1.38 38.63
CA SER A 5 31.95 -0.13 38.80
C SER A 5 31.20 1.04 38.14
N CYS A 6 31.11 2.16 38.86
CA CYS A 6 30.50 3.40 38.39
C CYS A 6 31.26 3.94 37.17
N LYS A 7 30.51 4.30 36.11
CA LYS A 7 31.06 4.78 34.83
C LYS A 7 31.99 6.01 34.91
N THR A 8 31.94 6.78 36.00
CA THR A 8 32.67 8.06 36.13
C THR A 8 33.72 8.06 37.23
N CYS A 9 33.40 7.51 38.41
CA CYS A 9 34.29 7.56 39.57
C CYS A 9 34.82 6.18 40.00
N SER A 10 34.53 5.13 39.23
CA SER A 10 34.95 3.75 39.47
C SER A 10 34.51 3.10 40.80
N HIS A 11 33.77 3.82 41.64
CA HIS A 11 33.21 3.30 42.90
C HIS A 11 32.32 2.07 42.64
N GLN A 12 32.41 1.06 43.50
CA GLN A 12 31.54 -0.11 43.40
C GLN A 12 30.12 0.27 43.78
N VAL A 13 29.18 0.06 42.87
CA VAL A 13 27.76 0.36 43.07
C VAL A 13 26.91 -0.78 42.55
N ALA A 14 25.70 -0.92 43.11
CA ALA A 14 24.73 -1.87 42.56
C ALA A 14 24.35 -1.46 41.12
N PRO A 15 24.20 -2.42 40.19
CA PRO A 15 23.87 -2.14 38.79
C PRO A 15 22.50 -1.45 38.62
N THR A 16 21.62 -1.55 39.62
CA THR A 16 20.28 -0.95 39.66
C THR A 16 20.22 0.37 40.45
N ALA A 17 21.34 0.85 40.99
CA ALA A 17 21.35 2.11 41.73
C ALA A 17 20.99 3.29 40.80
N LYS A 18 20.03 4.12 41.19
CA LYS A 18 19.60 5.29 40.40
C LYS A 18 20.60 6.44 40.43
N VAL A 19 21.36 6.56 41.51
CA VAL A 19 22.36 7.63 41.73
C VAL A 19 23.60 7.02 42.39
N CYS A 20 24.79 7.45 41.97
CA CYS A 20 26.04 7.04 42.59
C CYS A 20 26.32 7.81 43.90
N PRO A 21 26.59 7.16 45.03
CA PRO A 21 26.86 7.84 46.30
C PRO A 21 28.19 8.61 46.31
N GLY A 22 29.17 8.24 45.48
CA GLY A 22 30.47 8.92 45.43
C GLY A 22 30.54 10.17 44.55
N CYS A 23 29.80 10.21 43.43
CA CYS A 23 29.90 11.29 42.44
C CYS A 23 28.56 11.88 41.99
N GLY A 24 27.43 11.39 42.51
CA GLY A 24 26.10 11.92 42.20
C GLY A 24 25.57 11.66 40.79
N VAL A 25 26.32 10.94 39.92
CA VAL A 25 25.87 10.68 38.55
C VAL A 25 24.61 9.82 38.52
N LYS A 26 23.61 10.22 37.73
CA LYS A 26 22.38 9.46 37.49
C LYS A 26 22.67 8.24 36.62
N ASN A 27 22.07 7.10 36.97
CA ASN A 27 22.24 5.81 36.32
C ASN A 27 23.72 5.39 36.13
N PRO A 28 24.46 5.12 37.22
CA PRO A 28 25.86 4.70 37.15
C PRO A 28 26.08 3.29 36.61
N GLY A 29 25.09 2.39 36.73
CA GLY A 29 25.19 0.98 36.32
C GLY A 29 24.82 0.70 34.87
N ILE A 30 24.19 1.66 34.17
CA ILE A 30 23.80 1.48 32.77
C ILE A 30 25.02 1.68 31.89
N ARG A 31 25.54 0.58 31.33
CA ARG A 31 26.58 0.59 30.30
C ARG A 31 25.99 0.87 28.93
N LEU A 32 26.76 1.52 28.07
CA LEU A 32 26.41 1.87 26.68
C LEU A 32 25.85 0.67 25.88
N LYS A 33 26.27 -0.56 26.23
CA LYS A 33 25.76 -1.82 25.68
C LYS A 33 24.24 -1.99 25.82
N HIS A 34 23.61 -1.57 26.92
CA HIS A 34 22.15 -1.67 27.08
C HIS A 34 21.38 -0.81 26.06
N TYR A 35 21.95 0.34 25.68
CA TYR A 35 21.39 1.19 24.65
C TYR A 35 21.48 0.54 23.27
N PHE A 36 22.62 -0.09 22.95
CA PHE A 36 22.78 -0.85 21.71
C PHE A 36 21.86 -2.07 21.61
N TYR A 37 21.63 -2.81 22.70
CA TYR A 37 20.67 -3.92 22.72
C TYR A 37 19.23 -3.44 22.50
N GLY A 38 18.85 -2.31 23.11
CA GLY A 38 17.53 -1.70 22.88
C GLY A 38 17.33 -1.28 21.43
N LEU A 39 18.34 -0.62 20.83
CA LEU A 39 18.30 -0.23 19.42
C LEU A 39 18.23 -1.45 18.49
N ALA A 40 19.04 -2.48 18.74
CA ALA A 40 19.04 -3.72 17.95
C ALA A 40 17.71 -4.47 18.03
N PHE A 41 17.05 -4.47 19.20
CA PHE A 41 15.73 -5.09 19.35
C PHE A 41 14.67 -4.34 18.55
N ILE A 42 14.68 -3.00 18.57
CA ILE A 42 13.74 -2.18 17.79
C ILE A 42 13.95 -2.36 16.29
N THR A 43 15.20 -2.43 15.81
CA THR A 43 15.47 -2.63 14.37
C THR A 43 15.05 -4.02 13.90
N VAL A 44 15.31 -5.07 14.69
CA VAL A 44 14.88 -6.44 14.37
C VAL A 44 13.36 -6.56 14.44
N ALA A 45 12.72 -6.01 15.48
CA ALA A 45 11.27 -6.01 15.61
C ALA A 45 10.59 -5.23 14.48
N GLY A 46 11.11 -4.05 14.14
CA GLY A 46 10.62 -3.23 13.02
C GLY A 46 10.80 -3.92 11.66
N TRP A 47 11.96 -4.56 11.42
CA TRP A 47 12.21 -5.33 10.20
C TRP A 47 11.27 -6.55 10.10
N PHE A 48 11.06 -7.26 11.21
CA PHE A 48 10.10 -8.36 11.28
C PHE A 48 8.67 -7.86 11.03
N PHE A 49 8.26 -6.75 11.63
CA PHE A 49 6.92 -6.19 11.45
C PHE A 49 6.67 -5.75 10.00
N ILE A 50 7.64 -5.13 9.32
CA ILE A 50 7.56 -4.79 7.89
C ILE A 50 7.44 -6.05 7.03
N LYS A 51 8.17 -7.11 7.37
CA LYS A 51 8.10 -8.39 6.64
C LYS A 51 6.80 -9.15 6.88
N VAL A 52 6.19 -9.04 8.06
CA VAL A 52 4.99 -9.79 8.44
C VAL A 52 3.70 -9.06 8.10
N LEU A 53 3.58 -7.76 8.38
CA LEU A 53 2.34 -7.02 8.13
C LEU A 53 2.27 -6.42 6.71
N GLY A 54 3.39 -6.37 5.98
CA GLY A 54 3.43 -5.72 4.69
C GLY A 54 3.24 -4.20 4.80
N ALA A 55 3.79 -3.45 3.84
CA ALA A 55 3.48 -2.04 3.73
C ALA A 55 1.98 -1.87 3.40
N PRO A 56 1.30 -0.82 3.90
CA PRO A 56 0.00 -0.46 3.38
C PRO A 56 0.16 -0.22 1.88
N SER A 57 -0.52 -1.03 1.07
CA SER A 57 -0.56 -0.86 -0.38
C SER A 57 -1.24 0.46 -0.67
N THR A 58 -0.46 1.52 -0.92
CA THR A 58 -0.94 2.76 -1.51
C THR A 58 -1.75 2.35 -2.74
N ALA A 59 -3.05 2.65 -2.75
CA ALA A 59 -3.91 2.27 -3.85
C ALA A 59 -3.35 2.88 -5.15
N HIS A 60 -2.78 2.02 -5.99
CA HIS A 60 -2.18 2.42 -7.25
C HIS A 60 -3.28 2.77 -8.25
N GLY A 61 -3.15 3.94 -8.87
CA GLY A 61 -4.07 4.44 -9.90
C GLY A 61 -4.50 5.90 -9.71
N GLU A 62 -4.94 6.50 -10.81
CA GLU A 62 -5.55 7.82 -10.84
C GLU A 62 -7.05 7.73 -10.57
N LYS A 63 -7.55 8.51 -9.61
CA LYS A 63 -9.00 8.59 -9.38
C LYS A 63 -9.68 9.32 -10.55
N ILE A 64 -10.61 8.64 -11.21
CA ILE A 64 -11.51 9.19 -12.22
C ILE A 64 -12.97 9.01 -11.77
N THR A 65 -13.87 9.87 -12.23
CA THR A 65 -15.26 9.88 -11.75
C THR A 65 -16.30 9.99 -12.86
N ALA A 66 -17.52 9.60 -12.55
CA ALA A 66 -18.65 9.69 -13.46
C ALA A 66 -18.96 11.13 -13.88
N GLU A 67 -18.69 12.11 -13.01
CA GLU A 67 -18.88 13.53 -13.31
C GLU A 67 -17.92 14.02 -14.41
N GLU A 68 -16.70 13.48 -14.47
CA GLU A 68 -15.70 13.84 -15.48
C GLU A 68 -16.09 13.32 -16.88
N TYR A 69 -16.68 12.12 -16.96
CA TYR A 69 -16.99 11.45 -18.23
C TYR A 69 -18.48 11.53 -18.64
N GLY A 70 -19.37 11.92 -17.74
CA GLY A 70 -20.80 12.06 -17.97
C GLY A 70 -21.44 10.81 -18.60
N GLN A 71 -22.00 10.97 -19.81
CA GLN A 71 -22.69 9.89 -20.52
C GLN A 71 -21.73 8.79 -21.03
N GLU A 72 -20.44 9.07 -21.17
CA GLU A 72 -19.43 8.11 -21.63
C GLU A 72 -18.86 7.26 -20.49
N TRP A 73 -19.27 7.52 -19.23
CA TRP A 73 -18.83 6.74 -18.09
C TRP A 73 -19.25 5.26 -18.20
N PRO A 74 -18.32 4.29 -18.25
CA PRO A 74 -18.70 2.90 -18.53
C PRO A 74 -19.12 2.11 -17.27
N PHE A 75 -18.98 2.67 -16.07
CA PHE A 75 -19.11 1.92 -14.83
C PHE A 75 -20.41 2.22 -14.06
N THR A 76 -20.91 1.25 -13.30
CA THR A 76 -22.09 1.43 -12.42
C THR A 76 -21.76 2.19 -11.13
N VAL A 77 -20.49 2.18 -10.72
CA VAL A 77 -19.97 2.90 -9.57
C VAL A 77 -19.62 4.35 -9.93
N PRO A 78 -19.69 5.31 -8.99
CA PRO A 78 -19.47 6.74 -9.30
C PRO A 78 -17.99 7.10 -9.52
N ALA A 79 -17.05 6.29 -9.03
CA ALA A 79 -15.62 6.54 -9.17
C ALA A 79 -14.82 5.23 -9.17
N VAL A 80 -13.68 5.24 -9.84
CA VAL A 80 -12.72 4.14 -9.86
C VAL A 80 -11.29 4.69 -9.81
N LEU A 81 -10.32 3.84 -9.43
CA LEU A 81 -8.90 4.13 -9.65
C LEU A 81 -8.47 3.52 -10.97
N LEU A 82 -8.18 4.36 -11.96
CA LEU A 82 -7.66 3.98 -13.27
C LEU A 82 -6.15 3.75 -13.19
N ASP A 83 -5.69 2.58 -13.59
CA ASP A 83 -4.28 2.21 -13.47
C ASP A 83 -3.79 1.42 -14.69
N CYS A 84 -2.47 1.33 -14.83
CA CYS A 84 -1.83 0.43 -15.77
C CYS A 84 -0.95 -0.59 -15.06
N GLU A 85 -1.26 -1.87 -15.29
CA GLU A 85 -0.40 -2.98 -14.89
C GLU A 85 0.57 -3.33 -16.04
N PRO A 86 1.89 -3.45 -15.78
CA PRO A 86 2.86 -3.76 -16.83
C PRO A 86 2.56 -5.08 -17.55
N PRO A 87 2.82 -5.17 -18.86
CA PRO A 87 3.45 -4.16 -19.71
C PRO A 87 2.48 -3.15 -20.35
N ALA A 88 1.18 -3.42 -20.43
CA ALA A 88 0.18 -2.55 -21.07
C ALA A 88 -1.27 -3.00 -20.76
N TYR A 89 -1.57 -3.28 -19.49
CA TYR A 89 -2.87 -3.77 -19.05
C TYR A 89 -3.64 -2.63 -18.38
N THR A 90 -4.66 -2.12 -19.05
CA THR A 90 -5.56 -1.14 -18.45
C THR A 90 -6.48 -1.84 -17.45
N VAL A 91 -6.43 -1.40 -16.21
CA VAL A 91 -7.26 -1.93 -15.13
C VAL A 91 -7.95 -0.79 -14.38
N VAL A 92 -9.05 -1.11 -13.70
CA VAL A 92 -9.67 -0.20 -12.73
C VAL A 92 -9.82 -0.89 -11.39
N ARG A 93 -9.64 -0.15 -10.29
CA ARG A 93 -9.80 -0.68 -8.93
C ARG A 93 -10.98 -0.02 -8.22
N VAL A 94 -11.75 -0.84 -7.51
CA VAL A 94 -12.86 -0.44 -6.63
C VAL A 94 -12.68 -1.19 -5.32
N GLY A 95 -12.30 -0.47 -4.25
CA GLY A 95 -11.85 -1.11 -3.02
C GLY A 95 -10.65 -2.02 -3.29
N ASP A 96 -10.73 -3.27 -2.81
CA ASP A 96 -9.69 -4.29 -3.00
C ASP A 96 -9.85 -5.09 -4.32
N THR A 97 -10.83 -4.74 -5.15
CA THR A 97 -11.13 -5.46 -6.39
C THR A 97 -10.57 -4.77 -7.61
N THR A 98 -9.77 -5.50 -8.40
CA THR A 98 -9.23 -5.05 -9.69
C THR A 98 -10.02 -5.64 -10.84
N TYR A 99 -10.44 -4.82 -11.80
CA TYR A 99 -11.18 -5.23 -12.99
C TYR A 99 -10.37 -5.00 -14.27
N ALA A 100 -10.39 -5.98 -15.16
CA ALA A 100 -9.68 -5.90 -16.45
C ALA A 100 -10.48 -5.11 -17.50
N VAL A 101 -9.95 -3.97 -17.96
CA VAL A 101 -10.68 -3.07 -18.87
C VAL A 101 -10.50 -3.47 -20.33
N ASN A 102 -9.25 -3.59 -20.79
CA ASN A 102 -8.93 -3.86 -22.19
C ASN A 102 -8.69 -5.36 -22.47
N GLY A 103 -8.66 -5.74 -23.76
CA GLY A 103 -8.51 -7.14 -24.16
C GLY A 103 -7.22 -7.79 -23.64
N SER A 104 -6.10 -7.04 -23.62
CA SER A 104 -4.83 -7.53 -23.08
C SER A 104 -4.93 -7.82 -21.58
N ALA A 105 -5.56 -6.94 -20.80
CA ALA A 105 -5.79 -7.16 -19.38
C ALA A 105 -6.70 -8.39 -19.15
N ARG A 106 -7.76 -8.55 -19.94
CA ARG A 106 -8.68 -9.70 -19.82
C ARG A 106 -7.95 -11.03 -20.06
N SER A 107 -7.01 -11.07 -21.00
CA SER A 107 -6.19 -12.28 -21.25
C SER A 107 -5.32 -12.70 -20.06
N LYS A 108 -5.04 -11.78 -19.12
CA LYS A 108 -4.27 -12.03 -17.90
C LYS A 108 -5.11 -12.10 -16.63
N ALA A 109 -6.39 -11.74 -16.70
CA ALA A 109 -7.26 -11.60 -15.54
C ALA A 109 -7.26 -12.83 -14.64
N ALA A 110 -7.45 -14.03 -15.22
CA ALA A 110 -7.45 -15.29 -14.45
C ALA A 110 -6.12 -15.56 -13.72
N LYS A 111 -4.99 -15.25 -14.35
CA LYS A 111 -3.66 -15.43 -13.76
C LYS A 111 -3.37 -14.40 -12.65
N MET A 112 -3.87 -13.18 -12.83
CA MET A 112 -3.61 -12.05 -11.93
C MET A 112 -4.67 -11.89 -10.82
N GLY A 113 -5.72 -12.72 -10.83
CA GLY A 113 -6.84 -12.61 -9.89
C GLY A 113 -7.73 -11.38 -10.13
N TRP A 114 -7.75 -10.84 -11.35
CA TRP A 114 -8.62 -9.73 -11.71
C TRP A 114 -10.02 -10.23 -12.06
N ARG A 115 -11.02 -9.42 -11.71
CA ARG A 115 -12.43 -9.66 -12.02
C ARG A 115 -12.76 -9.18 -13.43
N ASP A 116 -13.84 -9.73 -13.96
CA ASP A 116 -14.34 -9.32 -15.26
C ASP A 116 -15.11 -8.00 -15.14
N LEU A 117 -14.92 -7.11 -16.11
CA LEU A 117 -15.55 -5.79 -16.09
C LEU A 117 -17.08 -5.86 -16.07
N THR A 118 -17.68 -6.93 -16.59
CA THR A 118 -19.13 -7.15 -16.65
C THR A 118 -19.85 -6.97 -15.31
N GLU A 119 -19.17 -7.23 -14.18
CA GLU A 119 -19.73 -7.04 -12.83
C GLU A 119 -20.07 -5.58 -12.51
N ILE A 120 -19.34 -4.63 -13.10
CA ILE A 120 -19.54 -3.18 -12.90
C ILE A 120 -19.83 -2.44 -14.20
N TRP A 121 -20.09 -3.14 -15.30
CA TRP A 121 -20.27 -2.53 -16.61
C TRP A 121 -21.70 -2.00 -16.77
N ARG A 122 -21.80 -0.67 -16.91
CA ARG A 122 -23.06 0.05 -17.08
C ARG A 122 -23.70 -0.27 -18.43
N ASP A 123 -25.00 -0.52 -18.40
CA ASP A 123 -25.82 -0.61 -19.62
C ASP A 123 -25.93 0.76 -20.29
N ASP A 124 -25.88 0.78 -21.61
CA ASP A 124 -26.06 2.00 -22.37
C ASP A 124 -27.54 2.38 -22.39
N PRO A 125 -27.95 3.59 -21.93
CA PRO A 125 -29.34 4.02 -22.02
C PRO A 125 -29.85 4.05 -23.46
N LYS A 126 -28.97 4.17 -24.47
CA LYS A 126 -29.33 4.10 -25.89
C LYS A 126 -29.80 2.71 -26.33
N SER A 127 -29.57 1.68 -25.51
CA SER A 127 -30.04 0.31 -25.74
C SER A 127 -31.49 0.07 -25.32
N VAL A 128 -32.09 0.99 -24.57
CA VAL A 128 -33.46 0.85 -24.11
C VAL A 128 -34.42 0.88 -25.31
N GLY A 129 -35.21 -0.19 -25.46
CA GLY A 129 -36.22 -0.31 -26.53
C GLY A 129 -35.73 -0.92 -27.84
N THR A 130 -34.46 -1.32 -27.94
CA THR A 130 -33.89 -1.90 -29.17
C THR A 130 -33.94 -3.42 -29.22
N GLY A 131 -34.43 -4.06 -28.15
CA GLY A 131 -34.49 -5.52 -28.00
C GLY A 131 -33.15 -6.18 -27.62
N THR A 132 -32.06 -5.42 -27.56
CA THR A 132 -30.75 -5.91 -27.10
C THR A 132 -30.13 -4.91 -26.13
N THR A 133 -29.67 -5.40 -24.96
CA THR A 133 -28.96 -4.57 -24.00
C THR A 133 -27.47 -4.60 -24.31
N TRP A 134 -26.90 -3.45 -24.67
CA TRP A 134 -25.45 -3.29 -24.82
C TRP A 134 -24.89 -2.38 -23.73
N LYS A 135 -23.57 -2.47 -23.55
CA LYS A 135 -22.85 -1.75 -22.50
C LYS A 135 -22.20 -0.47 -23.03
N VAL A 136 -22.02 0.53 -22.17
CA VAL A 136 -21.28 1.75 -22.52
C VAL A 136 -19.78 1.41 -22.64
N PRO A 137 -19.15 1.44 -23.82
CA PRO A 137 -17.75 1.06 -23.95
C PRO A 137 -16.83 2.02 -23.20
N PRO A 138 -15.74 1.54 -22.55
CA PRO A 138 -14.71 2.44 -22.05
C PRO A 138 -14.15 3.31 -23.18
N PRO A 139 -14.15 4.66 -23.05
CA PRO A 139 -13.71 5.53 -24.13
C PRO A 139 -12.21 5.35 -24.40
N ALA A 140 -11.80 5.52 -25.66
CA ALA A 140 -10.41 5.35 -26.08
C ALA A 140 -9.45 6.23 -25.26
N GLU A 141 -9.85 7.47 -24.97
CA GLU A 141 -9.10 8.41 -24.12
C GLU A 141 -8.86 7.87 -22.71
N MET A 142 -9.81 7.16 -22.10
CA MET A 142 -9.63 6.53 -20.79
C MET A 142 -8.56 5.42 -20.87
N ILE A 143 -8.60 4.61 -21.93
CA ILE A 143 -7.60 3.55 -22.14
C ILE A 143 -6.22 4.17 -22.37
N GLN A 144 -6.12 5.19 -23.21
CA GLN A 144 -4.87 5.90 -23.49
C GLN A 144 -4.32 6.60 -22.24
N ARG A 145 -5.17 7.21 -21.42
CA ARG A 145 -4.79 7.85 -20.15
C ARG A 145 -4.14 6.85 -19.19
N ALA A 146 -4.68 5.64 -19.09
CA ALA A 146 -4.03 4.57 -18.32
C ALA A 146 -2.70 4.15 -18.96
N LEU A 147 -2.68 3.92 -20.27
CA LEU A 147 -1.50 3.43 -20.97
C LEU A 147 -0.33 4.43 -20.94
N ALA A 148 -0.61 5.74 -20.96
CA ALA A 148 0.39 6.79 -20.83
C ALA A 148 1.13 6.75 -19.47
N ARG A 149 0.53 6.13 -18.46
CA ARG A 149 1.10 5.94 -17.12
C ARG A 149 1.86 4.62 -16.96
N CYS A 150 1.76 3.69 -17.91
CA CYS A 150 2.52 2.45 -17.84
C CYS A 150 4.03 2.76 -17.81
N PRO A 151 4.82 2.06 -16.99
CA PRO A 151 6.27 2.17 -17.06
C PRO A 151 6.74 1.76 -18.46
N LYS A 152 7.49 2.65 -19.11
CA LYS A 152 8.14 2.38 -20.39
C LYS A 152 9.35 1.49 -20.10
N SER A 153 9.39 0.31 -20.74
CA SER A 153 10.51 -0.62 -20.70
C SER A 153 11.78 -0.01 -21.28
#